data_AF-A0A448MNV8-F1
#
_entry.id   AF-A0A448MNV8-F1
#
_cell.length_a   1.000
_cell.length_b   1.000
_cell.length_c   1.000
_cell.angle_alpha   90.00
_cell.angle_beta   90.00
_cell.angle_gamma   90.00
#
_symmetry.space_group_name_H-M   'P 1'
#
loop_
_entity.id
_entity.type
_entity.pdbx_description
1 polymer ?
#
loop_
_entity_poly.entity_id
_entity_poly.type
_entity_poly.pdbx_seq_one_letter_code
_entity_poly.pdbx_strand_id
1 'polypeptide(L)'
;MSKIASIVDVLQGKVSIGETVTVRGWVRTRRDSKAGLSFLAVYDGSCFDPIQAIINNDIENYESEILRLTTGCSVVVTGKVVESPAEGQAVELQAEKVEVAGFVEDPDSYPMAAKRHSIEYLREVAHLRPRTNIIGAVARVRHCLAQAIHRFFHEQGFYWVATPLITASDTEGAGEMFRVSTLDLENLPRDEKGAVDFSQDFLVKNLFNSFRSAKR
;
A
#
# COMPACT_ATOMS: atom_id res chain seq x y z
N MET A 1 -1.86 -28.78 -3.21
CA MET A 1 -1.67 -27.32 -3.37
C MET A 1 -0.38 -26.95 -2.68
N SER A 2 0.51 -26.23 -3.36
CA SER A 2 1.73 -25.67 -2.77
C SER A 2 1.40 -24.68 -1.65
N LYS A 3 2.31 -24.56 -0.69
CA LYS A 3 2.18 -23.64 0.44
C LYS A 3 2.27 -22.20 -0.05
N ILE A 4 1.31 -21.36 0.35
CA ILE A 4 1.40 -19.92 0.09
C ILE A 4 2.35 -19.32 1.13
N ALA A 5 3.33 -18.55 0.68
CA ALA A 5 4.30 -17.88 1.53
C ALA A 5 4.36 -16.38 1.19
N SER A 6 4.57 -15.56 2.22
CA SER A 6 4.94 -14.16 2.00
C SER A 6 6.38 -14.07 1.50
N ILE A 7 6.71 -13.05 0.73
CA ILE A 7 8.06 -12.85 0.22
C ILE A 7 9.05 -12.65 1.37
N VAL A 8 8.67 -11.92 2.42
CA VAL A 8 9.52 -11.76 3.60
C VAL A 8 9.85 -13.09 4.26
N ASP A 9 8.92 -14.05 4.32
CA ASP A 9 9.18 -15.37 4.91
C ASP A 9 10.16 -16.18 4.07
N VAL A 10 10.06 -16.10 2.74
CA VAL A 10 11.00 -16.76 1.81
C VAL A 10 12.40 -16.14 1.96
N LEU A 11 12.50 -14.81 1.91
CA LEU A 11 13.79 -14.11 2.00
C LEU A 11 14.45 -14.23 3.38
N GLN A 12 13.68 -14.43 4.45
CA GLN A 12 14.19 -14.68 5.81
C GLN A 12 14.51 -16.16 6.08
N GLY A 13 14.40 -17.04 5.08
CA GLY A 13 14.74 -18.46 5.23
C GLY A 13 13.74 -19.26 6.07
N LYS A 14 12.51 -18.78 6.24
CA LYS A 14 11.41 -19.57 6.87
C LYS A 14 10.83 -20.62 5.92
N VAL A 15 11.22 -20.56 4.65
CA VAL A 15 10.98 -21.57 3.63
C VAL A 15 12.32 -22.18 3.26
N SER A 16 12.41 -23.51 3.27
CA SER A 16 13.68 -24.19 3.04
C SER A 16 14.05 -24.19 1.56
N ILE A 17 15.34 -24.14 1.24
CA ILE A 17 15.82 -24.36 -0.12
C ILE A 17 15.37 -25.75 -0.58
N GLY A 18 14.86 -25.81 -1.81
CA GLY A 18 14.29 -27.01 -2.41
C GLY A 18 12.79 -27.18 -2.21
N GLU A 19 12.16 -26.40 -1.32
CA GLU A 19 10.71 -26.39 -1.12
C GLU A 19 10.00 -25.63 -2.26
N THR A 20 8.87 -26.16 -2.73
CA THR A 20 8.00 -25.48 -3.69
C THR A 20 6.96 -24.63 -2.96
N VAL A 21 6.94 -23.32 -3.24
CA VAL A 21 6.02 -22.36 -2.64
C VAL A 21 5.31 -21.52 -3.69
N THR A 22 4.19 -20.94 -3.28
CA THR A 22 3.46 -19.96 -4.08
C THR A 22 3.56 -18.58 -3.44
N VAL A 23 4.08 -17.61 -4.19
CA VAL A 23 4.07 -16.19 -3.82
C VAL A 23 3.04 -15.46 -4.68
N ARG A 24 2.43 -14.42 -4.11
CA ARG A 24 1.40 -13.60 -4.76
C ARG A 24 1.78 -12.14 -4.62
N GLY A 25 1.81 -11.41 -5.71
CA GLY A 25 2.24 -10.02 -5.67
C GLY A 25 2.13 -9.33 -7.00
N TRP A 26 2.90 -8.26 -7.13
CA TRP A 26 2.96 -7.42 -8.32
C TRP A 26 4.36 -7.43 -8.92
N VAL A 27 4.43 -7.31 -10.23
CA VAL A 27 5.68 -7.16 -10.97
C VAL A 27 6.24 -5.76 -10.70
N ARG A 28 7.44 -5.69 -10.11
CA ARG A 28 8.22 -4.44 -9.99
C ARG A 28 8.99 -4.17 -11.26
N THR A 29 9.62 -5.19 -11.83
CA THR A 29 10.31 -5.14 -13.13
C THR A 29 10.30 -6.51 -13.79
N ARG A 30 10.28 -6.54 -15.12
CA ARG A 30 10.59 -7.72 -15.93
C ARG A 30 11.84 -7.46 -16.74
N ARG A 31 12.75 -8.43 -16.82
CA ARG A 31 13.90 -8.42 -17.72
C ARG A 31 13.94 -9.72 -18.49
N ASP A 32 14.13 -9.65 -19.80
CA ASP A 32 14.17 -10.83 -20.66
C ASP A 32 15.61 -11.07 -21.12
N SER A 33 16.04 -12.33 -21.17
CA SER A 33 17.35 -12.71 -21.69
C SER A 33 17.25 -13.23 -23.12
N LYS A 34 18.37 -13.16 -23.83
CA LYS A 34 18.51 -13.74 -25.18
C LYS A 34 18.35 -15.26 -25.21
N ALA A 35 18.44 -15.92 -24.06
CA ALA A 35 18.36 -17.37 -23.93
C ALA A 35 16.93 -17.89 -23.70
N GLY A 36 15.90 -17.03 -23.75
CA GLY A 36 14.51 -17.43 -23.50
C GLY A 36 14.18 -17.57 -22.02
N LEU A 37 14.80 -16.74 -21.17
CA LEU A 37 14.45 -16.62 -19.75
C LEU A 37 13.89 -15.24 -19.46
N SER A 38 12.82 -15.17 -18.67
CA SER A 38 12.32 -13.94 -18.07
C SER A 38 12.64 -13.90 -16.57
N PHE A 39 13.11 -12.75 -16.11
CA PHE A 39 13.41 -12.45 -14.71
C PHE A 39 12.35 -11.48 -14.21
N LEU A 40 11.44 -11.97 -13.36
CA LEU A 40 10.41 -11.15 -12.72
C LEU A 40 10.86 -10.79 -11.30
N ALA A 41 11.02 -9.49 -11.02
CA ALA A 41 11.09 -9.01 -9.65
C ALA A 41 9.67 -8.85 -9.12
N VAL A 42 9.24 -9.73 -8.22
CA VAL A 42 7.89 -9.73 -7.65
C VAL A 42 7.93 -9.17 -6.23
N TYR A 43 6.98 -8.32 -5.86
CA TYR A 43 6.83 -7.81 -4.49
C TYR A 43 5.38 -7.94 -4.02
N ASP A 44 5.18 -8.17 -2.73
CA ASP A 44 3.87 -8.35 -2.09
C ASP A 44 3.60 -7.31 -0.99
N GLY A 45 4.56 -6.44 -0.71
CA GLY A 45 4.51 -5.40 0.32
C GLY A 45 4.98 -5.83 1.71
N SER A 46 5.21 -7.13 1.94
CA SER A 46 5.62 -7.69 3.23
C SER A 46 7.01 -7.21 3.68
N CYS A 47 7.92 -6.98 2.72
CA CYS A 47 9.24 -6.39 2.94
C CYS A 47 9.55 -5.32 1.87
N PHE A 48 10.76 -4.75 1.95
CA PHE A 48 11.25 -3.77 0.97
C PHE A 48 11.68 -4.45 -0.33
N ASP A 49 12.38 -5.57 -0.19
CA ASP A 49 13.00 -6.29 -1.29
C ASP A 49 11.98 -7.17 -2.03
N PRO A 50 12.02 -7.16 -3.37
CA PRO A 50 11.28 -8.12 -4.17
C PRO A 50 11.98 -9.48 -4.15
N ILE A 51 11.25 -10.55 -4.44
CA ILE A 51 11.85 -11.83 -4.80
C ILE A 51 12.01 -11.91 -6.32
N GLN A 52 13.17 -12.40 -6.77
CA GLN A 52 13.37 -12.74 -8.17
C GLN A 52 12.74 -14.10 -8.46
N ALA A 53 11.85 -14.14 -9.45
CA ALA A 53 11.35 -15.36 -10.07
C ALA A 53 12.00 -15.51 -11.45
N ILE A 54 12.53 -16.70 -11.74
CA ILE A 54 13.13 -17.10 -13.00
C ILE A 54 12.11 -17.93 -13.76
N ILE A 55 11.76 -17.50 -14.96
CA ILE A 55 10.73 -18.12 -15.79
C ILE A 55 11.39 -18.61 -17.06
N ASN A 56 11.36 -19.92 -17.27
CA ASN A 56 11.80 -20.55 -18.50
C ASN A 56 10.72 -20.42 -19.59
N ASN A 57 11.14 -20.45 -20.85
CA ASN A 57 10.24 -20.37 -22.01
C ASN A 57 9.41 -21.64 -22.26
N ASP A 58 9.60 -22.70 -21.49
CA ASP A 58 8.83 -23.94 -21.56
C ASP A 58 7.51 -23.89 -20.77
N ILE A 59 7.28 -22.83 -19.98
CA ILE A 59 5.98 -22.59 -19.34
C ILE A 59 4.92 -22.29 -20.39
N GLU A 60 3.76 -22.95 -20.25
CA GLU A 60 2.65 -22.94 -21.22
C GLU A 60 2.21 -21.52 -21.67
N ASN A 61 2.14 -20.55 -20.76
CA ASN A 61 1.71 -19.18 -21.04
C ASN A 61 2.87 -18.19 -21.27
N TYR A 62 4.09 -18.68 -21.54
CA TYR A 62 5.28 -17.82 -21.68
C TYR A 62 5.10 -16.76 -22.78
N GLU A 63 4.84 -17.19 -24.02
CA GLU A 63 4.67 -16.31 -25.17
C GLU A 63 3.37 -15.49 -25.10
N SER A 64 2.28 -16.09 -24.61
CA SER A 64 0.93 -15.50 -24.63
C SER A 64 0.68 -14.49 -23.50
N GLU A 65 1.36 -14.63 -22.36
CA GLU A 65 1.13 -13.83 -21.15
C GLU A 65 2.43 -13.27 -20.54
N ILE A 66 3.45 -14.10 -20.30
CA ILE A 66 4.64 -13.69 -19.54
C ILE A 66 5.42 -12.58 -20.25
N LEU A 67 5.61 -12.71 -21.57
CA LEU A 67 6.26 -11.68 -22.40
C LEU A 67 5.46 -10.37 -22.50
N ARG A 68 4.23 -10.33 -21.99
CA ARG A 68 3.38 -9.12 -21.92
C ARG A 68 3.33 -8.49 -20.52
N LEU A 69 3.90 -9.13 -19.49
CA LEU A 69 3.90 -8.61 -18.13
C LEU A 69 4.69 -7.30 -18.01
N THR A 70 4.03 -6.24 -17.56
CA THR A 70 4.64 -4.93 -17.30
C THR A 70 4.66 -4.61 -15.82
N THR A 71 5.27 -3.48 -15.45
CA THR A 71 5.28 -3.02 -14.06
C THR A 71 3.85 -2.82 -13.57
N GLY A 72 3.51 -3.38 -12.41
CA GLY A 72 2.19 -3.24 -11.81
C GLY A 72 1.22 -4.38 -12.14
N CYS A 73 1.53 -5.28 -13.08
CA CYS A 73 0.75 -6.51 -13.28
C CYS A 73 0.78 -7.36 -12.01
N SER A 74 -0.34 -8.01 -11.67
CA SER A 74 -0.41 -8.94 -10.55
C SER A 74 -0.20 -10.38 -11.03
N VAL A 75 0.60 -11.12 -10.28
CA VAL A 75 1.00 -12.49 -10.61
C VAL A 75 0.91 -13.40 -9.38
N VAL A 76 0.63 -14.67 -9.65
CA VAL A 76 0.74 -15.78 -8.71
C VAL A 76 1.82 -16.72 -9.24
N VAL A 77 2.97 -16.75 -8.57
CA VAL A 77 4.13 -17.53 -8.99
C VAL A 77 4.27 -18.72 -8.06
N THR A 78 4.19 -19.92 -8.61
CA THR A 78 4.53 -21.15 -7.91
C THR A 78 5.87 -21.65 -8.43
N GLY A 79 6.81 -21.90 -7.54
CA GLY A 79 8.15 -22.30 -7.92
C GLY A 79 8.97 -22.82 -6.75
N LYS A 80 10.10 -23.43 -7.10
CA LYS A 80 11.05 -23.98 -6.14
C LYS A 80 11.99 -22.90 -5.63
N VAL A 81 12.16 -22.82 -4.32
CA VAL A 81 13.17 -21.96 -3.70
C VAL A 81 14.56 -22.54 -3.97
N VAL A 82 15.45 -21.76 -4.55
CA VAL A 82 16.84 -22.15 -4.81
C VAL A 82 17.80 -21.07 -4.34
N GLU A 83 19.07 -21.42 -4.12
CA GLU A 83 20.12 -20.43 -3.91
C GLU A 83 20.27 -19.57 -5.17
N SER A 84 20.30 -18.25 -4.99
CA SER A 84 20.50 -17.36 -6.15
C SER A 84 22.00 -17.27 -6.47
N PRO A 85 22.39 -17.37 -7.74
CA PRO A 85 23.77 -17.13 -8.16
C PRO A 85 24.11 -15.62 -8.20
N ALA A 86 23.13 -14.73 -8.02
CA ALA A 86 23.29 -13.29 -8.11
C ALA A 86 23.72 -12.67 -6.78
N GLU A 87 24.63 -11.68 -6.85
CA GLU A 87 25.04 -10.91 -5.68
C GLU A 87 23.88 -10.06 -5.14
N GLY A 88 23.67 -10.06 -3.82
CA GLY A 88 22.66 -9.24 -3.14
C GLY A 88 21.31 -9.91 -2.91
N GLN A 89 21.12 -11.16 -3.33
CA GLN A 89 19.92 -11.95 -3.04
C GLN A 89 20.33 -13.38 -2.66
N ALA A 90 19.91 -13.87 -1.49
CA ALA A 90 20.33 -15.20 -1.02
C ALA A 90 19.59 -16.35 -1.75
N VAL A 91 18.33 -16.13 -2.10
CA VAL A 91 17.45 -17.15 -2.70
C VAL A 91 16.58 -16.56 -3.79
N GLU A 92 16.26 -17.34 -4.81
CA GLU A 92 15.32 -16.99 -5.88
C GLU A 92 14.30 -18.12 -6.10
N LEU A 93 13.24 -17.82 -6.87
CA LEU A 93 12.22 -18.80 -7.24
C LEU A 93 12.44 -19.27 -8.67
N GLN A 94 12.69 -20.57 -8.86
CA GLN A 94 12.59 -21.21 -10.17
C GLN A 94 11.11 -21.50 -10.45
N ALA A 95 10.49 -20.73 -11.33
CA ALA A 95 9.05 -20.80 -11.56
C ALA A 95 8.67 -22.10 -12.28
N GLU A 96 7.73 -22.83 -11.68
CA GLU A 96 7.12 -24.02 -12.26
C GLU A 96 5.76 -23.68 -12.89
N LYS A 97 5.08 -22.66 -12.35
CA LYS A 97 3.81 -22.13 -12.86
C LYS A 97 3.69 -20.65 -12.55
N VAL A 98 3.23 -19.88 -13.53
CA VAL A 98 2.89 -18.46 -13.36
C VAL A 98 1.48 -18.22 -13.85
N GLU A 99 0.63 -17.70 -12.97
CA GLU A 99 -0.72 -17.24 -13.32
C GLU A 99 -0.74 -15.71 -13.29
N VAL A 100 -1.21 -15.09 -14.36
CA VAL A 100 -1.41 -13.64 -14.41
C VAL A 100 -2.79 -13.30 -13.87
N ALA A 101 -2.83 -12.82 -12.63
CA ALA A 101 -4.09 -12.45 -11.97
C ALA A 101 -4.68 -11.13 -12.50
N GLY A 102 -3.85 -10.29 -13.13
CA GLY A 102 -4.30 -9.01 -13.67
C GLY A 102 -3.21 -8.31 -14.47
N PHE A 103 -3.56 -7.90 -15.69
CA PHE A 103 -2.72 -7.06 -16.54
C PHE A 103 -2.92 -5.58 -16.21
N VAL A 104 -1.91 -4.78 -16.53
CA VAL A 104 -2.07 -3.34 -16.74
C VAL A 104 -2.51 -3.13 -18.18
N GLU A 105 -3.71 -2.58 -18.38
CA GLU A 105 -4.31 -2.40 -19.71
C GLU A 105 -3.48 -1.50 -20.61
N ASP A 106 -3.03 -0.35 -20.08
CA ASP A 106 -2.17 0.60 -20.77
C ASP A 106 -0.88 0.84 -19.95
N PRO A 107 0.22 0.17 -20.29
CA PRO A 107 1.51 0.35 -19.60
C PRO A 107 2.11 1.75 -19.74
N ASP A 108 1.80 2.49 -20.81
CA ASP A 108 2.42 3.79 -21.09
C ASP A 108 1.81 4.90 -20.22
N SER A 109 0.52 4.77 -19.87
CA SER A 109 -0.16 5.67 -18.94
C SER A 109 -0.14 5.21 -17.48
N TYR A 110 0.45 4.05 -17.17
CA TYR A 110 0.47 3.52 -15.81
C TYR A 110 1.23 4.46 -14.84
N PRO A 111 0.56 5.02 -13.80
CA PRO A 111 1.15 6.05 -12.96
C PRO A 111 2.40 5.58 -12.20
N MET A 112 2.44 4.30 -11.82
CA MET A 112 3.54 3.71 -11.03
C MET A 112 4.56 2.99 -11.92
N ALA A 113 4.80 3.48 -13.14
CA ALA A 113 5.87 2.98 -14.00
C ALA A 113 7.22 2.94 -13.25
N ALA A 114 8.10 2.01 -13.65
CA ALA A 114 9.42 1.77 -13.04
C ALA A 114 10.44 2.88 -13.37
N LYS A 115 10.09 4.12 -13.00
CA LYS A 115 10.90 5.33 -13.10
C LYS A 115 10.86 6.09 -11.78
N ARG A 116 11.76 7.06 -11.63
CA ARG A 116 11.74 7.96 -10.47
C ARG A 116 10.55 8.92 -10.58
N HIS A 117 9.79 9.03 -9.51
CA HIS A 117 8.66 9.97 -9.37
C HIS A 117 8.99 11.03 -8.33
N SER A 118 8.50 12.26 -8.51
CA SER A 118 8.56 13.30 -7.48
C SER A 118 7.55 13.00 -6.37
N ILE A 119 7.78 13.53 -5.16
CA ILE A 119 6.83 13.37 -4.05
C ILE A 119 5.51 14.09 -4.38
N GLU A 120 5.59 15.21 -5.10
CA GLU A 120 4.46 16.01 -5.57
C GLU A 120 3.54 15.16 -6.45
N TYR A 121 4.09 14.52 -7.48
CA TYR A 121 3.32 13.63 -8.35
C TYR A 121 2.70 12.47 -7.55
N LEU A 122 3.45 11.87 -6.63
CA LEU A 122 2.91 10.79 -5.79
C LEU A 122 1.74 11.25 -4.90
N ARG A 123 1.59 12.54 -4.59
CA ARG A 123 0.40 13.06 -3.89
C ARG A 123 -0.85 13.06 -4.79
N GLU A 124 -0.71 13.26 -6.09
CA GLU A 124 -1.82 13.24 -7.06
C GLU A 124 -2.39 11.83 -7.24
N VAL A 125 -1.54 10.81 -7.14
CA VAL A 125 -1.90 9.37 -7.26
C VAL A 125 -1.79 8.65 -5.91
N ALA A 126 -2.31 9.28 -4.86
CA ALA A 126 -2.19 8.81 -3.48
C ALA A 126 -2.77 7.40 -3.22
N HIS A 127 -3.71 6.95 -4.06
CA HIS A 127 -4.29 5.62 -3.99
C HIS A 127 -3.32 4.51 -4.46
N LEU A 128 -2.35 4.84 -5.34
CA LEU A 128 -1.35 3.90 -5.84
C LEU A 128 0.03 4.05 -5.20
N ARG A 129 0.36 5.23 -4.66
CA ARG A 129 1.69 5.51 -4.13
C ARG A 129 2.22 4.50 -3.09
N PRO A 130 1.41 3.81 -2.24
CA PRO A 130 1.95 2.79 -1.32
C PRO A 130 2.71 1.64 -2.00
N ARG A 131 2.50 1.44 -3.31
CA ARG A 131 3.22 0.45 -4.13
C ARG A 131 4.65 0.86 -4.51
N THR A 132 5.03 2.12 -4.27
CA THR A 132 6.39 2.61 -4.50
C THR A 132 7.33 2.25 -3.34
N ASN A 133 8.64 2.17 -3.61
CA ASN A 133 9.64 1.86 -2.58
C ASN A 133 9.58 2.85 -1.40
N ILE A 134 9.53 4.14 -1.71
CA ILE A 134 9.60 5.20 -0.70
C ILE A 134 8.35 5.24 0.19
N ILE A 135 7.15 5.24 -0.41
CA ILE A 135 5.93 5.32 0.40
C ILE A 135 5.62 3.99 1.09
N GLY A 136 5.95 2.86 0.45
CA GLY A 136 5.87 1.54 1.11
C GLY A 136 6.79 1.46 2.33
N ALA A 137 8.02 1.99 2.24
CA ALA A 137 8.92 2.08 3.38
C ALA A 137 8.35 2.97 4.50
N VAL A 138 7.86 4.17 4.15
CA VAL A 138 7.21 5.08 5.12
C VAL A 138 6.02 4.42 5.81
N ALA A 139 5.19 3.68 5.07
CA ALA A 139 4.04 2.98 5.63
C ALA A 139 4.45 1.90 6.65
N ARG A 140 5.49 1.12 6.34
CA ARG A 140 6.04 0.11 7.27
C ARG A 140 6.66 0.75 8.53
N VAL A 141 7.43 1.83 8.37
CA VAL A 141 7.97 2.58 9.52
C VAL A 141 6.85 3.14 10.38
N ARG A 142 5.82 3.75 9.77
CA ARG A 142 4.64 4.27 10.48
C ARG A 142 3.93 3.16 11.26
N HIS A 143 3.76 1.98 10.65
CA HIS A 143 3.18 0.82 11.33
C HIS A 143 4.01 0.40 12.54
N CYS A 144 5.33 0.26 12.38
CA CYS A 144 6.24 -0.11 13.46
C CYS A 144 6.17 0.90 14.63
N LEU A 145 6.22 2.19 14.33
CA LEU A 145 6.13 3.26 15.35
C LEU A 145 4.79 3.23 16.08
N ALA A 146 3.67 3.09 15.36
CA ALA A 146 2.35 2.99 15.98
C ALA A 146 2.27 1.79 16.93
N GLN A 147 2.74 0.61 16.49
CA GLN A 147 2.79 -0.59 17.33
C GLN A 147 3.69 -0.40 18.57
N ALA A 148 4.84 0.25 18.42
CA ALA A 148 5.76 0.52 19.51
C ALA A 148 5.15 1.48 20.55
N ILE A 149 4.47 2.55 20.12
CA ILE A 149 3.79 3.50 21.01
C ILE A 149 2.71 2.79 21.82
N HIS A 150 1.84 2.01 21.17
CA HIS A 150 0.78 1.29 21.86
C HIS A 150 1.32 0.26 22.85
N ARG A 151 2.37 -0.47 22.46
CA ARG A 151 3.04 -1.45 23.33
C ARG A 151 3.64 -0.80 24.57
N PHE A 152 4.37 0.31 24.39
CA PHE A 152 4.96 1.05 25.49
C PHE A 152 3.92 1.45 26.53
N PHE A 153 2.83 2.12 26.12
CA PHE A 153 1.81 2.56 27.07
C PHE A 153 1.07 1.39 27.74
N HIS A 154 0.81 0.31 27.00
CA HIS A 154 0.23 -0.91 27.57
C HIS A 154 1.12 -1.52 28.66
N GLU A 155 2.43 -1.65 28.41
CA GLU A 155 3.41 -2.19 29.36
C GLU A 155 3.56 -1.30 30.62
N GLN A 156 3.24 0.00 30.50
CA GLN A 156 3.21 0.93 31.64
C GLN A 156 1.86 0.98 32.37
N GLY A 157 0.90 0.11 32.02
CA GLY A 157 -0.41 0.04 32.68
C GLY A 157 -1.41 1.12 32.24
N PHE A 158 -1.13 1.84 31.15
CA PHE A 158 -2.08 2.81 30.58
C PHE A 158 -3.12 2.11 29.71
N TYR A 159 -4.32 2.70 29.66
CA TYR A 159 -5.41 2.26 28.80
C TYR A 159 -5.54 3.20 27.60
N TRP A 160 -5.77 2.62 26.42
CA TRP A 160 -6.08 3.39 25.23
C TRP A 160 -7.54 3.86 25.29
N VAL A 161 -7.74 5.17 25.31
CA VAL A 161 -9.06 5.82 25.30
C VAL A 161 -9.25 6.54 23.98
N ALA A 162 -10.27 6.14 23.21
CA ALA A 162 -10.66 6.83 21.99
C ALA A 162 -11.52 8.06 22.32
N THR A 163 -10.89 9.23 22.36
CA THR A 163 -11.56 10.49 22.66
C THR A 163 -12.42 10.99 21.49
N PRO A 164 -13.52 11.73 21.73
CA PRO A 164 -14.35 12.30 20.67
C PRO A 164 -13.56 13.22 19.73
N LEU A 165 -13.79 13.10 18.41
CA LEU A 165 -13.16 13.96 17.39
C LEU A 165 -13.99 15.21 17.07
N ILE A 166 -15.31 15.11 17.18
CA ILE A 166 -16.24 16.23 16.99
C ILE A 166 -16.50 16.86 18.35
N THR A 167 -16.27 18.18 18.48
CA THR A 167 -16.34 18.91 19.75
C THR A 167 -17.09 20.23 19.61
N ALA A 168 -17.80 20.63 20.67
CA ALA A 168 -18.45 21.94 20.77
C ALA A 168 -17.54 23.01 21.37
N SER A 169 -16.40 22.58 21.91
CA SER A 169 -15.46 23.43 22.61
C SER A 169 -14.24 23.68 21.75
N ASP A 170 -13.88 24.95 21.61
CA ASP A 170 -12.50 25.32 21.34
C ASP A 170 -11.71 25.02 22.63
N THR A 171 -10.71 24.15 22.55
CA THR A 171 -9.94 23.72 23.73
C THR A 171 -8.77 24.65 24.04
N GLU A 172 -8.37 25.53 23.12
CA GLU A 172 -7.18 26.39 23.28
C GLU A 172 -7.38 27.85 22.81
N GLY A 173 -8.50 28.17 22.14
CA GLY A 173 -8.94 29.55 21.85
C GLY A 173 -8.12 30.31 20.79
N ALA A 174 -7.11 29.68 20.19
CA ALA A 174 -6.08 30.36 19.39
C ALA A 174 -6.00 29.90 17.91
N GLY A 175 -6.88 29.01 17.44
CA GLY A 175 -6.82 28.47 16.08
C GLY A 175 -8.18 28.35 15.39
N GLU A 176 -8.20 28.51 14.06
CA GLU A 176 -9.40 28.26 13.25
C GLU A 176 -9.69 26.74 13.19
N MET A 177 -10.91 26.35 13.55
CA MET A 177 -11.36 24.96 13.52
C MET A 177 -12.29 24.68 12.33
N PHE A 178 -12.28 23.44 11.83
CA PHE A 178 -13.21 23.03 10.78
C PHE A 178 -14.61 22.84 11.33
N ARG A 179 -15.59 23.55 10.80
CA ARG A 179 -17.00 23.34 11.14
C ARG A 179 -17.51 22.03 10.54
N VAL A 180 -18.24 21.26 11.35
CA VAL A 180 -18.98 20.07 10.91
C VAL A 180 -20.47 20.39 11.01
N SER A 181 -21.21 20.19 9.92
CA SER A 181 -22.63 20.56 9.79
C SER A 181 -23.34 19.58 8.87
N THR A 182 -24.59 19.25 9.20
CA THR A 182 -25.47 18.48 8.30
C THR A 182 -26.49 19.36 7.58
N LEU A 183 -26.50 20.67 7.84
CA LEU A 183 -27.38 21.62 7.16
C LEU A 183 -27.13 21.66 5.66
N ASP A 184 -28.21 21.82 4.89
CA ASP A 184 -28.16 22.13 3.48
C ASP A 184 -27.62 23.55 3.28
N LEU A 185 -26.47 23.67 2.61
CA LEU A 185 -25.80 24.95 2.38
C LEU A 185 -26.56 25.83 1.38
N GLU A 186 -27.41 25.26 0.52
CA GLU A 186 -28.24 26.01 -0.42
C GLU A 186 -29.53 26.52 0.23
N ASN A 187 -30.04 25.80 1.24
CA ASN A 187 -31.29 26.11 1.94
C ASN A 187 -31.11 26.21 3.46
N LEU A 188 -30.17 27.06 3.89
CA LEU A 188 -29.86 27.23 5.31
C LEU A 188 -31.09 27.72 6.09
N PRO A 189 -31.52 27.01 7.15
CA PRO A 189 -32.62 27.46 8.00
C PRO A 189 -32.27 28.80 8.64
N ARG A 190 -33.27 29.67 8.78
CA ARG A 190 -33.08 31.02 9.32
C ARG A 190 -33.95 31.23 10.55
N ASP A 191 -33.40 31.92 11.55
CA ASP A 191 -34.16 32.37 12.71
C ASP A 191 -35.00 33.62 12.36
N GLU A 192 -35.80 34.08 13.32
CA GLU A 192 -36.63 35.29 13.18
C GLU A 192 -35.83 36.57 12.89
N LYS A 193 -34.51 36.54 13.15
CA LYS A 193 -33.57 37.66 12.89
C LYS A 193 -32.87 37.52 11.54
N GLY A 194 -33.16 36.47 10.77
CA GLY A 194 -32.53 36.16 9.48
C GLY A 194 -31.12 35.58 9.57
N ALA A 195 -30.63 35.27 10.78
CA ALA A 195 -29.37 34.55 10.98
C ALA A 195 -29.57 33.05 10.72
N VAL A 196 -28.50 32.31 10.46
CA VAL A 196 -28.60 30.86 10.27
C VAL A 196 -28.98 30.20 11.60
N ASP A 197 -30.05 29.42 11.58
CA ASP A 197 -30.55 28.70 12.75
C ASP A 197 -29.83 27.36 12.92
N PHE A 198 -28.74 27.39 13.70
CA PHE A 198 -27.95 26.20 13.99
C PHE A 198 -28.59 25.24 14.99
N SER A 199 -29.74 25.59 15.59
CA SER A 199 -30.48 24.65 16.44
C SER A 199 -31.08 23.50 15.65
N GLN A 200 -31.26 23.69 14.34
CA GLN A 200 -31.75 22.68 13.40
C GLN A 200 -30.62 21.81 12.81
N ASP A 201 -29.37 22.08 13.14
CA ASP A 201 -28.25 21.21 12.78
C ASP A 201 -28.34 19.92 13.61
N PHE A 202 -28.00 18.75 13.05
CA PHE A 202 -28.09 17.45 13.75
C PHE A 202 -27.33 17.45 15.08
N LEU A 203 -26.28 18.27 15.14
CA LEU A 203 -25.37 18.39 16.26
C LEU A 203 -25.83 19.43 17.30
N VAL A 204 -26.95 20.14 17.03
CA VAL A 204 -27.69 21.09 17.88
C VAL A 204 -26.86 22.31 18.36
N LYS A 205 -25.54 22.30 18.14
CA LYS A 205 -24.57 23.34 18.48
C LYS A 205 -23.55 23.46 17.34
N ASN A 206 -22.87 24.60 17.26
CA ASN A 206 -21.71 24.76 16.39
C ASN A 206 -20.62 23.79 16.83
N LEU A 207 -20.44 22.70 16.08
CA LEU A 207 -19.38 21.72 16.33
C LEU A 207 -18.25 21.90 15.33
N PHE A 208 -17.07 21.60 15.84
CA PHE A 208 -15.82 21.65 15.12
C PHE A 208 -15.10 20.31 15.17
N ASN A 209 -14.26 20.05 14.19
CA ASN A 209 -13.28 18.97 14.26
C ASN A 209 -12.12 19.40 15.17
N SER A 210 -11.60 18.50 16.00
CA SER A 210 -10.44 18.75 16.87
C SER A 210 -9.14 19.05 16.10
N PHE A 211 -9.14 18.87 14.78
CA PHE A 211 -8.03 19.23 13.90
C PHE A 211 -8.11 20.70 13.45
N ARG A 212 -6.97 21.39 13.51
CA ARG A 212 -6.83 22.80 13.09
C ARG A 212 -6.70 22.93 11.58
N SER A 213 -7.22 24.03 11.03
CA SER A 213 -6.87 24.45 9.67
C SER A 213 -5.42 24.93 9.64
N ALA A 214 -4.56 24.22 8.90
CA ALA A 214 -3.24 24.74 8.57
C ALA A 214 -3.42 25.80 7.49
N LYS A 215 -3.35 27.09 7.86
CA LYS A 215 -3.19 28.16 6.87
C LYS A 215 -1.94 27.85 6.05
N ARG A 216 -2.12 27.58 4.76
CA ARG A 216 -1.03 27.65 3.78
C ARG A 216 -0.74 29.11 3.46
#